data_AF-A0A929QJG8-F1
#
_entry.id   AF-A0A929QJG8-F1
#
_cell.length_a   1.000
_cell.length_b   1.000
_cell.length_c   1.000
_cell.angle_alpha   90.00
_cell.angle_beta   90.00
_cell.angle_gamma   90.00
#
_symmetry.space_group_name_H-M   'P 1'
#
loop_
_entity.id
_entity.type
_entity.pdbx_description
1 polymer ?
#
loop_
_entity_poly.entity_id
_entity_poly.type
_entity_poly.pdbx_seq_one_letter_code
_entity_poly.pdbx_strand_id
1 'polypeptide(L)'
;LGVEIEKRNLSEKIEFLEGLKSLIKEAKSAYELEILSPKNKAKQRERQIKDVSENAEIFYIREFKILVGRNEKGNINLLDLAKKDDIWLHLKDAPSAHVIIKTNKSKVPEDVLEMAAKFCVEFSVKGAGRYEVDYTKRENLRRENGANVTYTNYKTIIINKG
;
A
#
# COMPACT_ATOMS: atom_id res chain seq x y z
N LEU A 1 -13.92 25.33 -7.25
CA LEU A 1 -13.94 23.85 -7.31
C LEU A 1 -12.53 23.26 -7.48
N GLY A 2 -11.73 23.69 -8.47
CA GLY A 2 -10.38 23.13 -8.70
C GLY A 2 -9.38 23.34 -7.55
N VAL A 3 -9.38 24.52 -6.92
CA VAL A 3 -8.45 24.83 -5.81
C VAL A 3 -8.67 23.92 -4.59
N GLU A 4 -9.92 23.63 -4.23
CA GLU A 4 -10.23 22.77 -3.07
C GLU A 4 -9.86 21.30 -3.33
N ILE A 5 -10.05 20.83 -4.57
CA ILE A 5 -9.58 19.49 -4.99
C ILE A 5 -8.06 19.42 -4.88
N GLU A 6 -7.36 20.45 -5.38
CA GLU A 6 -5.89 20.49 -5.34
C GLU A 6 -5.35 20.54 -3.91
N LYS A 7 -5.95 21.36 -3.03
CA LYS A 7 -5.62 21.37 -1.60
C LYS A 7 -5.75 19.98 -0.99
N ARG A 8 -6.86 19.28 -1.23
CA ARG A 8 -7.07 17.92 -0.71
C ARG A 8 -6.00 16.96 -1.20
N ASN A 9 -5.70 16.95 -2.50
CA ASN A 9 -4.67 16.09 -3.08
C ASN A 9 -3.29 16.34 -2.45
N LEU A 10 -2.94 17.61 -2.22
CA LEU A 10 -1.68 17.99 -1.59
C LEU A 10 -1.65 17.61 -0.11
N SER A 11 -2.76 17.77 0.61
CA SER A 11 -2.88 17.31 2.01
C SER A 11 -2.70 15.79 2.13
N GLU A 12 -3.39 15.00 1.30
CA GLU A 12 -3.23 13.53 1.25
C GLU A 12 -1.76 13.14 0.94
N LYS A 13 -1.09 13.91 0.08
CA LYS A 13 0.34 13.72 -0.21
C LYS A 13 1.24 14.05 0.98
N ILE A 14 0.92 15.09 1.75
CA ILE A 14 1.67 15.41 2.98
C ILE A 14 1.51 14.26 3.98
N GLU A 15 0.29 13.79 4.22
CA GLU A 15 0.03 12.69 5.16
C GLU A 15 0.77 11.41 4.76
N PHE A 16 0.81 11.10 3.46
CA PHE A 16 1.61 9.99 2.96
C PHE A 16 3.11 10.14 3.24
N LEU A 17 3.66 11.34 3.03
CA LEU A 17 5.07 11.63 3.30
C LEU A 17 5.39 11.60 4.80
N GLU A 18 4.45 11.98 5.66
CA GLU A 18 4.57 11.84 7.11
C GLU A 18 4.64 10.37 7.53
N GLY A 19 3.81 9.50 6.95
CA GLY A 19 3.90 8.04 7.13
C GLY A 19 5.25 7.48 6.67
N LEU A 20 5.75 7.95 5.52
CA LEU A 20 7.09 7.54 5.03
C LEU A 20 8.20 7.97 5.98
N LYS A 21 8.12 9.19 6.52
CA LYS A 21 9.06 9.69 7.53
C LYS A 21 9.02 8.86 8.81
N SER A 22 7.84 8.42 9.24
CA SER A 22 7.66 7.52 10.38
C SER A 22 8.36 6.18 10.14
N LEU A 23 8.11 5.55 8.99
CA LEU A 23 8.80 4.33 8.56
C LEU A 23 10.33 4.47 8.58
N ILE A 24 10.87 5.57 8.07
CA ILE A 24 12.32 5.83 8.05
C ILE A 24 12.89 5.91 9.47
N LYS A 25 12.18 6.56 10.41
CA LYS A 25 12.63 6.69 11.80
C LYS A 25 12.63 5.36 12.55
N GLU A 26 11.66 4.51 12.26
CA GLU A 26 11.54 3.19 12.90
C GLU A 26 12.39 2.10 12.24
N ALA A 27 12.97 2.38 11.06
CA ALA A 27 13.70 1.39 10.30
C ALA A 27 14.87 0.81 11.10
N LYS A 28 14.94 -0.52 11.19
CA LYS A 28 15.93 -1.22 12.03
C LYS A 28 17.14 -1.72 11.28
N SER A 29 17.15 -1.59 9.95
CA SER A 29 18.21 -2.12 9.10
C SER A 29 18.45 -1.24 7.87
N ALA A 30 19.66 -1.33 7.31
CA ALA A 30 19.98 -0.69 6.03
C ALA A 30 19.08 -1.20 4.89
N TYR A 31 18.64 -2.48 4.97
CA TYR A 31 17.71 -3.07 4.02
C TYR A 31 16.33 -2.39 4.05
N GLU A 32 15.78 -2.13 5.25
CA GLU A 32 14.52 -1.38 5.37
C GLU A 32 14.64 0.03 4.79
N LEU A 33 15.75 0.72 5.07
CA LEU A 33 16.01 2.04 4.49
C LEU A 33 16.14 1.99 2.96
N GLU A 34 16.72 0.93 2.41
CA GLU A 34 16.80 0.73 0.96
C GLU A 34 15.41 0.56 0.33
N ILE A 35 14.50 -0.16 0.99
CA ILE A 35 13.10 -0.32 0.54
C ILE A 35 12.40 1.04 0.47
N LEU A 36 12.62 1.91 1.47
CA LEU A 36 11.94 3.20 1.62
C LEU A 36 12.58 4.31 0.76
N SER A 37 13.80 4.07 0.26
CA SER A 37 14.51 5.04 -0.55
C SER A 37 13.86 5.16 -1.94
N PRO A 38 13.66 6.39 -2.45
CA PRO A 38 13.22 6.58 -3.83
C PRO A 38 14.31 6.04 -4.77
N LYS A 39 14.08 4.86 -5.37
CA LYS A 39 15.04 4.27 -6.31
C LYS A 39 15.24 5.23 -7.48
N ASN A 40 16.50 5.65 -7.70
CA ASN A 40 16.87 6.43 -8.88
C ASN A 40 16.48 5.65 -10.14
N LYS A 41 15.63 6.29 -10.96
CA LYS A 41 15.08 5.76 -12.21
C LYS A 41 16.19 5.50 -13.22
N ALA A 42 16.72 4.28 -13.27
CA ALA A 42 17.52 3.82 -14.39
C ALA A 42 16.82 2.66 -15.10
N LYS A 43 16.20 3.00 -16.24
CA LYS A 43 15.90 2.13 -17.39
C LYS A 43 15.23 0.77 -17.07
N GLN A 44 13.94 0.78 -16.72
CA GLN A 44 12.96 -0.24 -17.12
C GLN A 44 11.59 0.18 -16.55
N ARG A 45 10.54 0.35 -17.39
CA ARG A 45 9.10 0.57 -17.03
C ARG A 45 8.56 2.01 -16.93
N GLU A 46 9.12 2.99 -17.64
CA GLU A 46 8.64 4.39 -17.62
C GLU A 46 7.20 4.63 -18.14
N ARG A 47 6.55 3.67 -18.83
CA ARG A 47 5.19 3.87 -19.39
C ARG A 47 4.03 3.37 -18.52
N GLN A 48 4.18 2.30 -17.73
CA GLN A 48 3.11 1.81 -16.83
C GLN A 48 3.10 2.47 -15.45
N ILE A 49 4.20 3.12 -15.06
CA ILE A 49 4.37 3.74 -13.74
C ILE A 49 3.78 5.16 -13.69
N LYS A 50 3.68 5.86 -14.83
CA LYS A 50 3.28 7.27 -14.86
C LYS A 50 1.87 7.52 -14.31
N ASP A 51 0.88 6.72 -14.71
CA ASP A 51 -0.51 6.86 -14.20
C ASP A 51 -0.69 6.36 -12.76
N VAL A 52 0.13 5.39 -12.32
CA VAL A 52 0.08 4.87 -10.96
C VAL A 52 0.73 5.85 -9.98
N SER A 53 1.84 6.51 -10.36
CA SER A 53 2.66 7.31 -9.43
C SER A 53 1.99 8.59 -8.90
N GLU A 54 0.96 9.09 -9.56
CA GLU A 54 0.28 10.30 -9.09
C GLU A 54 -0.50 10.02 -7.79
N ASN A 55 -1.20 8.90 -7.74
CA ASN A 55 -2.15 8.56 -6.67
C ASN A 55 -1.78 7.28 -5.90
N ALA A 56 -0.65 6.66 -6.22
CA ALA A 56 -0.12 5.50 -5.54
C ALA A 56 1.41 5.52 -5.53
N GLU A 57 1.99 4.74 -4.62
CA GLU A 57 3.43 4.56 -4.48
C GLU A 57 3.82 3.12 -4.78
N ILE A 58 5.05 2.93 -5.24
CA ILE A 58 5.58 1.61 -5.58
C ILE A 58 6.83 1.34 -4.75
N PHE A 59 6.78 0.27 -3.96
CA PHE A 59 7.93 -0.24 -3.24
C PHE A 59 8.37 -1.57 -3.84
N TYR A 60 9.63 -1.93 -3.63
CA TYR A 60 10.18 -3.21 -4.04
C TYR A 60 10.81 -3.87 -2.82
N ILE A 61 10.29 -5.05 -2.47
CA ILE A 61 10.78 -5.85 -1.36
C ILE A 61 11.18 -7.20 -1.93
N ARG A 62 12.48 -7.48 -1.92
CA ARG A 62 13.07 -8.61 -2.66
C ARG A 62 12.65 -8.52 -4.15
N GLU A 63 12.08 -9.60 -4.70
CA GLU A 63 11.52 -9.65 -6.05
C GLU A 63 10.07 -9.14 -6.17
N PHE A 64 9.41 -8.81 -5.05
CA PHE A 64 8.00 -8.43 -5.04
C PHE A 64 7.82 -6.94 -5.25
N LYS A 65 6.85 -6.59 -6.11
CA LYS A 65 6.39 -5.21 -6.30
C LYS A 65 5.20 -4.97 -5.38
N ILE A 66 5.31 -3.99 -4.51
CA ILE A 66 4.27 -3.58 -3.57
C ILE A 66 3.67 -2.27 -4.08
N LEU A 67 2.36 -2.22 -4.27
CA LEU A 67 1.63 -1.02 -4.65
C LEU A 67 0.87 -0.53 -3.43
N VAL A 68 0.94 0.77 -3.14
CA VAL A 68 0.20 1.39 -2.03
C VAL A 68 -0.63 2.55 -2.58
N GLY A 69 -1.95 2.52 -2.38
CA GLY A 69 -2.82 3.62 -2.75
C GLY A 69 -2.66 4.78 -1.77
N ARG A 70 -2.42 5.99 -2.28
CA ARG A 70 -2.27 7.22 -1.47
C ARG A 70 -3.63 7.83 -1.11
N ASN A 71 -4.61 7.61 -1.96
CA ASN A 71 -5.97 8.13 -1.83
C ASN A 71 -6.97 7.19 -2.52
N GLU A 72 -8.25 7.54 -2.49
CA GLU A 72 -9.31 6.71 -3.08
C GLU A 72 -9.07 6.41 -4.56
N LYS A 73 -8.64 7.40 -5.36
CA LYS A 73 -8.31 7.21 -6.78
C LYS A 73 -7.17 6.20 -6.95
N GLY A 74 -6.16 6.27 -6.09
CA GLY A 74 -5.09 5.29 -6.00
C GLY A 74 -5.61 3.89 -5.68
N ASN A 75 -6.43 3.76 -4.64
CA ASN A 75 -7.03 2.49 -4.22
C ASN A 75 -7.85 1.85 -5.36
N ILE A 76 -8.65 2.65 -6.08
CA ILE A 76 -9.40 2.22 -7.26
C ILE A 76 -8.45 1.67 -8.34
N ASN A 77 -7.43 2.46 -8.70
CA ASN A 77 -6.46 2.04 -9.72
C ASN A 77 -5.76 0.73 -9.34
N LEU A 78 -5.43 0.55 -8.06
CA LEU A 78 -4.81 -0.68 -7.56
C LEU A 78 -5.73 -1.89 -7.72
N LEU A 79 -7.02 -1.76 -7.40
CA LEU A 79 -8.00 -2.84 -7.56
C LEU A 79 -8.18 -3.27 -9.02
N ASP A 80 -8.06 -2.33 -9.95
CA ASP A 80 -8.18 -2.56 -11.39
C ASP A 80 -6.90 -3.15 -12.01
N LEU A 81 -5.73 -2.83 -11.45
CA LEU A 81 -4.42 -3.35 -11.87
C LEU A 81 -4.05 -4.71 -11.24
N ALA A 82 -4.69 -5.09 -10.13
CA ALA A 82 -4.44 -6.33 -9.43
C ALA A 82 -4.95 -7.55 -10.23
N LYS A 83 -4.13 -8.58 -10.32
CA LYS A 83 -4.48 -9.89 -10.89
C LYS A 83 -5.09 -10.76 -9.79
N LYS A 84 -5.85 -11.78 -10.20
CA LYS A 84 -6.58 -12.70 -9.32
C LYS A 84 -5.73 -13.28 -8.18
N ASP A 85 -4.48 -13.61 -8.46
CA ASP A 85 -3.51 -14.24 -7.55
C ASP A 85 -2.69 -13.26 -6.71
N ASP A 86 -2.83 -11.95 -6.95
CA ASP A 86 -2.15 -10.94 -6.13
C ASP A 86 -2.77 -10.87 -4.73
N ILE A 87 -1.95 -10.53 -3.73
CA ILE A 87 -2.43 -10.36 -2.36
C ILE A 87 -2.83 -8.90 -2.16
N TRP A 88 -4.04 -8.70 -1.64
CA TRP A 88 -4.55 -7.42 -1.19
C TRP A 88 -4.52 -7.36 0.34
N LEU A 89 -4.20 -6.18 0.88
CA LEU A 89 -4.21 -5.90 2.30
C LEU A 89 -4.96 -4.58 2.59
N HIS A 90 -5.62 -4.54 3.75
CA HIS A 90 -6.35 -3.38 4.27
C HIS A 90 -6.52 -3.48 5.79
N LEU A 91 -6.67 -2.34 6.49
CA LEU A 91 -6.98 -2.36 7.91
C LEU A 91 -8.35 -3.03 8.14
N LYS A 92 -8.44 -3.87 9.16
CA LYS A 92 -9.71 -4.44 9.55
C LYS A 92 -10.60 -3.38 10.18
N ASP A 93 -11.87 -3.33 9.76
CA ASP A 93 -12.92 -2.46 10.31
C ASP A 93 -12.63 -0.94 10.31
N ALA A 94 -11.63 -0.48 9.55
CA ALA A 94 -11.26 0.94 9.46
C ALA A 94 -10.82 1.32 8.04
N PRO A 95 -11.12 2.54 7.55
CA PRO A 95 -10.64 3.01 6.26
C PRO A 95 -9.11 3.04 6.19
N SER A 96 -8.52 2.54 5.11
CA SER A 96 -7.07 2.54 4.93
C SER A 96 -6.64 2.63 3.47
N ALA A 97 -5.34 2.85 3.28
CA ALA A 97 -4.68 2.58 2.01
C ALA A 97 -4.90 1.12 1.60
N HIS A 98 -5.22 0.89 0.33
CA HIS A 98 -5.15 -0.44 -0.26
C HIS A 98 -3.70 -0.76 -0.57
N VAL A 99 -3.24 -1.92 -0.14
CA VAL A 99 -1.91 -2.43 -0.49
C VAL A 99 -2.04 -3.67 -1.35
N ILE A 100 -1.30 -3.73 -2.46
CA ILE A 100 -1.26 -4.90 -3.35
C ILE A 100 0.17 -5.42 -3.44
N ILE A 101 0.36 -6.70 -3.13
CA ILE A 101 1.59 -7.45 -3.42
C ILE A 101 1.41 -8.15 -4.76
N LYS A 102 2.22 -7.77 -5.75
CA LYS A 102 2.24 -8.46 -7.05
C LYS A 102 2.97 -9.79 -6.89
N THR A 103 2.24 -10.89 -6.84
CA THR A 103 2.79 -12.22 -6.52
C THR A 103 3.41 -12.92 -7.72
N ASN A 104 2.85 -12.69 -8.92
CA ASN A 104 3.21 -13.44 -10.14
C ASN A 104 3.22 -14.96 -9.91
N LYS A 105 2.23 -15.48 -9.17
CA LYS A 105 2.10 -16.89 -8.75
C LYS A 105 3.20 -17.44 -7.81
N SER A 106 4.10 -16.59 -7.30
CA SER A 106 5.08 -16.97 -6.29
C SER A 106 4.47 -16.97 -4.89
N LYS A 107 4.97 -17.83 -4.01
CA LYS A 107 4.66 -17.80 -2.58
C LYS A 107 5.31 -16.56 -1.95
N VAL A 108 4.50 -15.72 -1.32
CA VAL A 108 4.99 -14.51 -0.64
C VAL A 108 5.62 -14.89 0.70
N PRO A 109 6.89 -14.52 0.95
CA PRO A 109 7.53 -14.66 2.25
C PRO A 109 6.86 -13.84 3.35
N GLU A 110 6.96 -14.30 4.61
CA GLU A 110 6.35 -13.64 5.78
C GLU A 110 6.84 -12.18 5.93
N ASP A 111 8.13 -11.93 5.75
CA ASP A 111 8.72 -10.60 5.90
C ASP A 111 8.21 -9.59 4.85
N VAL A 112 7.94 -10.06 3.63
CA VAL A 112 7.32 -9.23 2.58
C VAL A 112 5.87 -8.88 2.95
N LEU A 113 5.14 -9.85 3.49
CA LEU A 113 3.76 -9.65 3.94
C LEU A 113 3.69 -8.70 5.15
N GLU A 114 4.57 -8.89 6.14
CA GLU A 114 4.69 -8.04 7.32
C GLU A 114 5.00 -6.59 6.94
N MET A 115 5.97 -6.36 6.05
CA MET A 115 6.33 -5.02 5.62
C MET A 115 5.20 -4.35 4.80
N ALA A 116 4.49 -5.11 3.96
CA ALA A 116 3.31 -4.61 3.24
C ALA A 116 2.17 -4.25 4.19
N ALA A 117 1.95 -5.03 5.26
CA ALA A 117 0.99 -4.72 6.31
C ALA A 117 1.42 -3.47 7.11
N LYS A 118 2.72 -3.32 7.39
CA LYS A 118 3.27 -2.11 8.02
C LYS A 118 3.00 -0.87 7.18
N PHE A 119 3.14 -0.94 5.85
CA PHE A 119 2.74 0.15 4.96
C PHE A 119 1.26 0.50 5.10
N CYS A 120 0.38 -0.51 5.14
CA CYS A 120 -1.06 -0.27 5.30
C CYS A 120 -1.35 0.55 6.58
N VAL A 121 -0.71 0.21 7.70
CA VAL A 121 -0.85 0.96 8.96
C VAL A 121 -0.23 2.36 8.86
N GLU A 122 1.05 2.46 8.49
CA GLU A 122 1.80 3.73 8.53
C GLU A 122 1.24 4.80 7.60
N PHE A 123 0.60 4.41 6.50
CA PHE A 123 -0.03 5.35 5.57
C PHE A 123 -1.51 5.62 5.86
N SER A 124 -2.09 5.01 6.88
CA SER A 124 -3.53 5.13 7.18
C SER A 124 -3.85 5.63 8.59
N VAL A 125 -2.95 5.42 9.56
CA VAL A 125 -3.18 5.80 10.96
C VAL A 125 -2.03 6.62 11.52
N LYS A 126 -2.37 7.68 12.27
CA LYS A 126 -1.39 8.58 12.91
C LYS A 126 -1.01 8.13 14.32
N GLY A 127 -1.93 7.50 15.05
CA GLY A 127 -1.75 7.11 16.45
C GLY A 127 -0.91 5.84 16.60
N ALA A 128 -0.19 5.76 17.71
CA ALA A 128 0.41 4.51 18.18
C ALA A 128 -0.70 3.53 18.57
N GLY A 129 -0.43 2.23 18.42
CA GLY A 129 -1.41 1.21 18.76
C GLY A 129 -1.15 -0.14 18.12
N ARG A 130 -2.09 -1.05 18.35
CA ARG A 130 -2.11 -2.39 17.78
C ARG A 130 -3.22 -2.45 16.74
N TYR A 131 -2.85 -2.69 15.49
CA TYR A 131 -3.74 -2.67 14.35
C TYR A 131 -3.82 -4.05 13.70
N GLU A 132 -5.04 -4.46 13.37
CA GLU A 132 -5.32 -5.68 12.61
C GLU A 132 -5.36 -5.33 11.12
N VAL A 133 -4.57 -6.04 10.32
CA VAL A 133 -4.52 -5.89 8.87
C VAL A 133 -4.99 -7.19 8.25
N ASP A 134 -6.11 -7.13 7.55
CA ASP A 134 -6.62 -8.28 6.81
C ASP A 134 -5.93 -8.37 5.45
N TYR A 135 -5.64 -9.61 5.05
CA TYR A 135 -5.09 -9.90 3.75
C TYR A 135 -5.74 -11.11 3.11
N THR A 136 -5.93 -11.03 1.80
CA THR A 136 -6.47 -12.12 1.00
C THR A 136 -6.06 -11.97 -0.46
N LYS A 137 -6.34 -12.96 -1.29
CA LYS A 137 -6.14 -12.83 -2.73
C LYS A 137 -7.16 -11.90 -3.35
N ARG A 138 -6.77 -11.19 -4.41
CA ARG A 138 -7.64 -10.28 -5.17
C ARG A 138 -8.91 -10.97 -5.68
N GLU A 139 -8.84 -12.25 -6.04
CA GLU A 139 -10.00 -13.05 -6.48
C GLU A 139 -11.09 -13.19 -5.42
N ASN A 140 -10.74 -13.06 -4.13
CA ASN A 140 -11.69 -13.12 -3.03
C ASN A 140 -12.37 -11.77 -2.74
N LEU A 141 -12.03 -10.71 -3.47
CA LEU A 141 -12.64 -9.39 -3.33
C LEU A 141 -13.78 -9.20 -4.31
N ARG A 142 -14.90 -8.65 -3.83
CA ARG A 142 -15.99 -8.12 -4.63
C ARG A 142 -16.06 -6.61 -4.43
N ARG A 143 -15.85 -5.87 -5.51
CA ARG A 143 -15.94 -4.40 -5.52
C ARG A 143 -17.41 -3.99 -5.46
N GLU A 144 -17.72 -3.03 -4.61
CA GLU A 144 -19.07 -2.49 -4.46
C GLU A 144 -19.20 -1.12 -5.12
N ASN A 145 -18.60 -0.10 -4.51
CA ASN A 145 -18.59 1.27 -5.03
C ASN A 145 -17.25 1.95 -4.72
N GLY A 146 -16.70 2.71 -5.67
CA GLY A 146 -15.42 3.39 -5.49
C GLY A 146 -14.31 2.41 -5.13
N ALA A 147 -13.58 2.68 -4.05
CA ALA A 147 -12.59 1.76 -3.50
C ALA A 147 -13.17 0.69 -2.54
N ASN A 148 -14.45 0.75 -2.19
CA ASN A 148 -15.03 -0.17 -1.19
C ASN A 148 -15.16 -1.59 -1.75
N VAL A 149 -14.80 -2.56 -0.91
CA VAL A 149 -14.80 -3.98 -1.24
C VAL A 149 -15.40 -4.81 -0.11
N THR A 150 -16.13 -5.87 -0.46
CA THR A 150 -16.39 -7.00 0.42
C THR A 150 -15.39 -8.12 0.10
N TYR A 151 -15.01 -8.89 1.10
CA TYR A 151 -13.99 -9.93 0.93
C TYR A 151 -14.23 -11.14 1.83
N THR A 152 -13.68 -12.27 1.40
CA THR A 152 -13.80 -13.57 2.07
C THR A 152 -12.44 -14.26 2.10
N ASN A 153 -12.34 -15.40 2.80
CA ASN A 153 -11.12 -16.21 2.83
C ASN A 153 -9.87 -15.40 3.16
N TYR A 154 -9.98 -14.52 4.16
CA TYR A 154 -8.90 -13.66 4.60
C TYR A 154 -8.20 -14.23 5.81
N LYS A 155 -7.00 -13.73 6.05
CA LYS A 155 -6.23 -13.91 7.27
C LYS A 155 -5.89 -12.53 7.82
N THR A 156 -5.60 -12.46 9.09
CA THR A 156 -5.27 -11.21 9.77
C THR A 156 -3.82 -11.28 10.26
N ILE A 157 -3.09 -10.20 10.05
CA ILE A 157 -1.78 -9.98 10.66
C ILE A 157 -1.85 -8.76 11.58
N ILE A 158 -1.09 -8.80 12.67
CA ILE A 158 -1.12 -7.76 13.70
C ILE A 158 0.14 -6.92 13.58
N ILE A 159 -0.03 -5.61 13.47
CA ILE A 159 1.05 -4.64 13.39
C ILE A 159 0.98 -3.71 14.60
N ASN A 160 2.11 -3.57 15.28
CA ASN A 160 2.27 -2.61 16.37
C ASN A 160 2.93 -1.36 15.80
N LYS A 161 2.25 -0.23 15.91
CA LYS A 161 2.76 1.10 15.56
C LYS A 161 3.19 1.83 16.83
N GLY A 162 4.41 2.35 16.82
CA GLY A 162 5.04 3.06 17.95
C GLY A 162 4.71 4.54 18.02
#